data_AF-A0A8H7P3T1-F1
#
_entry.id   AF-A0A8H7P3T1-F1
#
_cell.length_a   1.000
_cell.length_b   1.000
_cell.length_c   1.000
_cell.angle_alpha   90.00
_cell.angle_beta   90.00
_cell.angle_gamma   90.00
#
_symmetry.space_group_name_H-M   'P 1'
#
loop_
_entity.id
_entity.type
_entity.pdbx_description
1 polymer ?
#
loop_
_entity_poly.entity_id
_entity_poly.type
_entity_poly.pdbx_seq_one_letter_code
_entity_poly.pdbx_strand_id
1 'polypeptide(L)'
;MLSSAWLRLALVFASISTISAKDILLTNDDGWADAQIRAQYDELTRAGFNVVLSSPSENQSGTGSTTATPTVLTEPCEYDTCPVGSPPEGSDPDNPRINYVNAYPVDAAYYGIETLSPKFFGKKPDFVVSGPNIGNNLGTVVLESGTVGAACEAAKLGVPSTAFSGDTGPEPSDYEWVFSRNLANTGQEDLWTCGSTVLPSENDVVATKGCYTSVSVLNATTKADVDAELQAAVYLRLIGLPFTCLPSS
;
A
#
# COMPACT_ATOMS: atom_id res chain seq x y z
N MET A 1 3.27 -7.59 58.93
CA MET A 1 2.99 -8.48 57.78
C MET A 1 2.46 -7.62 56.66
N LEU A 2 3.35 -7.17 55.78
CA LEU A 2 3.02 -6.32 54.63
C LEU A 2 2.58 -7.23 53.48
N SER A 3 1.32 -7.08 53.09
CA SER A 3 0.64 -7.87 52.06
C SER A 3 1.24 -7.60 50.68
N SER A 4 1.64 -8.70 50.03
CA SER A 4 2.33 -8.85 48.74
C SER A 4 1.50 -8.46 47.49
N ALA A 5 0.46 -7.63 47.65
CA ALA A 5 -0.45 -7.26 46.58
C ALA A 5 0.00 -6.02 45.75
N TRP A 6 0.99 -5.26 46.22
CA TRP A 6 1.45 -4.02 45.55
C TRP A 6 2.73 -4.17 44.72
N LEU A 7 3.32 -5.38 44.67
CA LEU A 7 4.55 -5.65 43.91
C LEU A 7 4.30 -6.36 42.56
N ARG A 8 3.03 -6.52 42.15
CA ARG A 8 2.63 -7.06 40.84
C ARG A 8 1.89 -6.07 39.95
N LEU A 9 1.99 -4.77 40.26
CA LEU A 9 1.49 -3.69 39.39
C LEU A 9 2.62 -2.78 38.86
N ALA A 10 3.87 -3.04 39.24
CA ALA A 10 5.05 -2.28 38.80
C ALA A 10 5.88 -2.99 37.70
N LEU A 11 5.39 -4.11 37.16
CA LEU A 11 6.06 -4.91 36.11
C LEU A 11 5.22 -5.12 34.83
N VAL A 12 4.08 -4.42 34.71
CA VAL A 12 3.31 -4.35 33.45
C VAL A 12 3.53 -3.02 32.72
N PHE A 13 4.38 -2.14 33.28
CA PHE A 13 4.82 -0.89 32.65
C PHE A 13 6.21 -0.97 32.01
N ALA A 14 6.69 -2.18 31.72
CA ALA A 14 7.94 -2.38 30.97
C ALA A 14 7.60 -3.00 29.61
N SER A 15 7.88 -2.23 28.55
CA SER A 15 8.03 -2.67 27.16
C SER A 15 6.77 -3.17 26.44
N ILE A 16 5.79 -2.28 26.24
CA ILE A 16 5.26 -2.14 24.89
C ILE A 16 6.21 -1.16 24.21
N SER A 17 7.32 -1.68 23.68
CA SER A 17 7.96 -1.00 22.55
C SER A 17 6.87 -0.96 21.50
N THR A 18 6.22 0.19 21.33
CA THR A 18 5.47 0.46 20.11
C THR A 18 6.50 0.30 19.01
N ILE A 19 6.54 -0.87 18.36
CA ILE A 19 7.11 -1.02 17.04
C ILE A 19 6.20 -0.16 16.18
N SER A 20 6.45 1.15 16.19
CA SER A 20 5.93 2.04 15.19
C SER A 20 6.59 1.56 13.92
N ALA A 21 5.81 1.01 12.99
CA ALA A 21 6.28 0.80 11.64
C ALA A 21 6.88 2.14 11.17
N LYS A 22 8.20 2.16 10.99
CA LYS A 22 8.93 3.39 10.68
C LYS A 22 9.56 3.29 9.30
N ASP A 23 9.98 2.09 8.92
CA ASP A 23 10.66 1.87 7.67
C ASP A 23 9.64 1.50 6.59
N ILE A 24 9.38 2.45 5.69
CA ILE A 24 8.39 2.32 4.62
C ILE A 24 9.12 2.19 3.28
N LEU A 25 8.74 1.16 2.52
CA LEU A 25 9.01 1.14 1.09
C LEU A 25 7.81 1.73 0.35
N LEU A 26 8.06 2.72 -0.50
CA LEU A 26 7.08 3.34 -1.39
C LEU A 26 7.34 2.87 -2.83
N THR A 27 6.28 2.56 -3.57
CA THR A 27 6.32 2.16 -4.98
C THR A 27 5.03 2.58 -5.69
N ASN A 28 4.94 2.43 -7.01
CA ASN A 28 3.73 2.63 -7.83
C ASN A 28 3.90 1.89 -9.18
N ASP A 29 2.91 2.02 -10.06
CA ASP A 29 3.02 1.67 -11.48
C ASP A 29 3.06 2.86 -12.43
N ASP A 30 2.79 4.08 -11.97
CA ASP A 30 2.90 5.27 -12.82
C ASP A 30 4.33 5.70 -13.14
N GLY A 31 5.33 5.20 -12.39
CA GLY A 31 6.75 5.50 -12.62
C GLY A 31 7.38 6.35 -11.52
N TRP A 32 8.71 6.27 -11.39
CA TRP A 32 9.48 6.84 -10.29
C TRP A 32 9.57 8.38 -10.31
N ALA A 33 9.34 8.98 -11.46
CA ALA A 33 9.48 10.42 -11.66
C ALA A 33 8.13 11.15 -11.62
N ASP A 34 7.02 10.41 -11.53
CA ASP A 34 5.69 11.00 -11.43
C ASP A 34 5.57 11.92 -10.19
N ALA A 35 4.87 13.03 -10.38
CA ALA A 35 4.74 14.04 -9.34
C ALA A 35 3.99 13.54 -8.09
N GLN A 36 3.03 12.61 -8.25
CA GLN A 36 2.22 12.14 -7.13
C GLN A 36 3.00 11.22 -6.20
N ILE A 37 3.80 10.29 -6.74
CA ILE A 37 4.64 9.44 -5.89
C ILE A 37 5.75 10.26 -5.20
N ARG A 38 6.26 11.31 -5.86
CA ARG A 38 7.22 12.25 -5.25
C ARG A 38 6.58 13.02 -4.09
N ALA A 39 5.37 13.54 -4.28
CA ALA A 39 4.62 14.18 -3.21
C ALA A 39 4.30 13.21 -2.05
N GLN A 40 3.92 11.97 -2.35
CA GLN A 40 3.68 10.93 -1.33
C GLN A 40 4.96 10.60 -0.54
N TYR A 41 6.11 10.52 -1.21
CA TYR A 41 7.42 10.34 -0.58
C TYR A 41 7.72 11.48 0.39
N ASP A 42 7.52 12.72 -0.04
CA ASP A 42 7.75 13.91 0.78
C ASP A 42 6.83 13.95 2.00
N GLU A 43 5.54 13.64 1.82
CA GLU A 43 4.56 13.65 2.90
C GLU A 43 4.80 12.54 3.94
N LEU A 44 5.13 11.32 3.51
CA LEU A 44 5.52 10.25 4.43
C LEU A 44 6.80 10.60 5.20
N THR A 45 7.79 11.19 4.52
CA THR A 45 9.03 11.63 5.16
C THR A 45 8.75 12.76 6.16
N ARG A 46 7.91 13.73 5.80
CA ARG A 46 7.48 14.86 6.65
C ARG A 46 6.70 14.39 7.88
N ALA A 47 5.93 13.31 7.73
CA ALA A 47 5.23 12.65 8.84
C ALA A 47 6.18 11.87 9.78
N GLY A 48 7.48 11.78 9.45
CA GLY A 48 8.50 11.18 10.31
C GLY A 48 8.80 9.71 10.04
N PHE A 49 8.30 9.15 8.93
CA PHE A 49 8.68 7.82 8.46
C PHE A 49 10.07 7.84 7.80
N ASN A 50 10.76 6.71 7.86
CA ASN A 50 12.02 6.46 7.16
C ASN A 50 11.67 5.79 5.82
N VAL A 51 11.65 6.58 4.75
CA VAL A 51 11.11 6.14 3.46
C VAL A 51 12.23 5.81 2.47
N VAL A 52 11.99 4.81 1.64
CA VAL A 52 12.73 4.52 0.40
C VAL A 52 11.71 4.34 -0.71
N LEU A 53 11.91 4.97 -1.85
CA LEU A 53 11.09 4.81 -3.05
C LEU A 53 11.82 3.88 -4.03
N SER A 54 11.09 2.88 -4.55
CA SER A 54 11.53 1.96 -5.59
C SER A 54 10.40 1.73 -6.59
N SER A 55 10.48 2.36 -7.75
CA SER A 55 9.42 2.32 -8.77
C SER A 55 9.98 2.05 -10.17
N PRO A 56 9.13 1.65 -11.13
CA PRO A 56 9.52 1.57 -12.53
C PRO A 56 10.17 2.85 -13.07
N SER A 57 11.11 2.75 -14.01
CA SER A 57 11.71 3.91 -14.70
C SER A 57 10.75 4.65 -15.63
N GLU A 58 9.70 3.97 -16.06
CA GLU A 58 8.63 4.47 -16.93
C GLU A 58 7.26 3.97 -16.43
N ASN A 59 6.17 4.60 -16.87
CA ASN A 59 4.81 4.14 -16.62
C ASN A 59 4.61 2.67 -17.07
N GLN A 60 4.07 1.88 -16.16
CA GLN A 60 3.71 0.47 -16.31
C GLN A 60 2.27 0.21 -15.83
N SER A 61 1.36 1.17 -15.99
CA SER A 61 -0.06 0.99 -15.69
C SER A 61 -0.65 -0.16 -16.52
N GLY A 62 -1.48 -1.00 -15.91
CA GLY A 62 -2.15 -2.11 -16.60
C GLY A 62 -1.30 -3.37 -16.79
N THR A 63 -0.14 -3.47 -16.14
CA THR A 63 0.75 -4.65 -16.26
C THR A 63 0.47 -5.74 -15.24
N GLY A 64 -0.53 -5.57 -14.36
CA GLY A 64 -0.96 -6.55 -13.37
C GLY A 64 0.19 -7.03 -12.48
N SER A 65 0.53 -8.32 -12.59
CA SER A 65 1.65 -8.92 -11.85
C SER A 65 2.76 -9.42 -12.76
N THR A 66 2.96 -8.76 -13.92
CA THR A 66 4.03 -9.09 -14.86
C THR A 66 5.39 -8.85 -14.22
N THR A 67 6.38 -9.67 -14.62
CA THR A 67 7.78 -9.60 -14.17
C THR A 67 8.72 -9.66 -15.36
N ALA A 68 9.85 -8.97 -15.26
CA ALA A 68 10.97 -9.07 -16.17
C ALA A 68 12.29 -8.87 -15.42
N THR A 69 13.35 -9.49 -15.92
CA THR A 69 14.71 -9.17 -15.44
C THR A 69 15.03 -7.72 -15.81
N PRO A 70 15.41 -6.86 -14.86
CA PRO A 70 15.83 -5.49 -15.16
C PRO A 70 16.99 -5.48 -16.16
N THR A 71 16.92 -4.59 -17.15
CA THR A 71 17.96 -4.43 -18.17
C THR A 71 18.41 -2.99 -18.30
N VAL A 72 19.56 -2.75 -18.92
CA VAL A 72 20.06 -1.40 -19.22
C VAL A 72 18.99 -0.64 -20.00
N LEU A 73 18.77 0.63 -19.66
CA LEU A 73 17.75 1.46 -20.30
C LEU A 73 18.00 1.59 -21.80
N THR A 74 17.02 1.15 -22.60
CA THR A 74 17.00 1.33 -24.06
C THR A 74 16.23 2.58 -24.47
N GLU A 75 15.38 3.09 -23.58
CA GLU A 75 14.66 4.36 -23.67
C GLU A 75 15.00 5.21 -22.43
N PRO A 76 14.88 6.55 -22.47
CA PRO A 76 15.08 7.36 -21.27
C PRO A 76 14.03 7.05 -20.20
N CYS A 77 14.36 7.29 -18.93
CA CYS A 77 13.33 7.34 -17.89
C CYS A 77 12.30 8.43 -18.20
N GLU A 78 11.15 8.36 -17.53
CA GLU A 78 10.16 9.43 -17.54
C GLU A 78 10.77 10.83 -17.36
N TYR A 79 10.27 11.75 -18.19
CA TYR A 79 10.69 13.16 -18.21
C TYR A 79 12.21 13.36 -18.43
N ASP A 80 12.86 12.43 -19.13
CA ASP A 80 14.30 12.42 -19.41
C ASP A 80 15.17 12.46 -18.14
N THR A 81 14.63 12.00 -17.01
CA THR A 81 15.30 11.99 -15.69
C THR A 81 16.53 11.09 -15.63
N CYS A 82 16.62 10.12 -16.56
CA CYS A 82 17.81 9.32 -16.79
C CYS A 82 17.96 9.03 -18.30
N PRO A 83 19.17 9.10 -18.87
CA PRO A 83 19.38 8.89 -20.30
C PRO A 83 19.42 7.40 -20.69
N VAL A 84 19.23 7.12 -21.97
CA VAL A 84 19.52 5.80 -22.59
C VAL A 84 20.93 5.34 -22.24
N GLY A 85 21.08 4.05 -21.95
CA GLY A 85 22.33 3.45 -21.51
C GLY A 85 22.57 3.51 -20.00
N SER A 86 21.66 4.15 -19.24
CA SER A 86 21.69 4.10 -17.78
C SER A 86 21.52 2.66 -17.26
N PRO A 87 22.08 2.32 -16.09
CA PRO A 87 22.00 0.96 -15.55
C PRO A 87 20.56 0.51 -15.28
N PRO A 88 20.32 -0.81 -15.15
CA PRO A 88 18.97 -1.35 -14.91
C PRO A 88 18.27 -0.77 -13.68
N GLU A 89 19.04 -0.46 -12.65
CA GLU A 89 18.58 0.23 -11.46
C GLU A 89 19.46 1.45 -11.19
N GLY A 90 18.86 2.51 -10.66
CA GLY A 90 19.57 3.73 -10.31
C GLY A 90 18.79 4.57 -9.32
N SER A 91 19.36 5.73 -8.97
CA SER A 91 18.76 6.63 -8.00
C SER A 91 18.81 8.07 -8.45
N ASP A 92 17.96 8.88 -7.84
CA ASP A 92 17.98 10.31 -7.96
C ASP A 92 19.36 10.84 -7.50
N PRO A 93 20.00 11.75 -8.26
CA PRO A 93 21.33 12.26 -7.94
C PRO A 93 21.37 13.07 -6.64
N ASP A 94 20.26 13.72 -6.30
CA ASP A 94 20.15 14.57 -5.11
C ASP A 94 19.61 13.80 -3.90
N ASN A 95 18.93 12.67 -4.13
CA ASN A 95 18.42 11.82 -3.06
C ASN A 95 18.53 10.31 -3.36
N PRO A 96 19.52 9.60 -2.79
CA PRO A 96 19.72 8.17 -3.08
C PRO A 96 18.60 7.25 -2.56
N ARG A 97 17.65 7.77 -1.78
CA ARG A 97 16.48 7.01 -1.32
C ARG A 97 15.36 6.95 -2.35
N ILE A 98 15.44 7.71 -3.44
CA ILE A 98 14.49 7.65 -4.53
C ILE A 98 15.15 6.91 -5.70
N ASN A 99 14.62 5.72 -6.01
CA ASN A 99 15.25 4.77 -6.92
C ASN A 99 14.29 4.36 -8.05
N TYR A 100 14.85 4.14 -9.22
CA TYR A 100 14.15 3.53 -10.35
C TYR A 100 14.63 2.10 -10.58
N VAL A 101 13.77 1.30 -11.20
CA VAL A 101 14.06 -0.05 -11.73
C VAL A 101 13.49 -0.13 -13.13
N ASN A 102 14.31 -0.49 -14.12
CA ASN A 102 13.87 -0.67 -15.52
C ASN A 102 13.22 -2.04 -15.73
N ALA A 103 12.05 -2.22 -15.12
CA ALA A 103 11.20 -3.41 -15.18
C ALA A 103 9.76 -3.06 -14.70
N TYR A 104 8.97 -4.06 -14.31
CA TYR A 104 7.58 -3.87 -13.89
C TYR A 104 7.44 -3.48 -12.41
N PRO A 105 6.27 -3.01 -11.96
CA PRO A 105 6.02 -2.59 -10.57
C PRO A 105 6.32 -3.70 -9.55
N VAL A 106 6.04 -4.96 -9.90
CA VAL A 106 6.37 -6.14 -9.07
C VAL A 106 7.88 -6.26 -8.87
N ASP A 107 8.66 -6.09 -9.94
CA ASP A 107 10.12 -6.17 -9.90
C ASP A 107 10.71 -4.99 -9.11
N ALA A 108 10.15 -3.79 -9.28
CA ALA A 108 10.54 -2.60 -8.53
C ALA A 108 10.27 -2.76 -7.02
N ALA A 109 9.11 -3.31 -6.65
CA ALA A 109 8.79 -3.63 -5.26
C ALA A 109 9.73 -4.71 -4.69
N TYR A 110 9.98 -5.78 -5.45
CA TYR A 110 10.90 -6.84 -5.07
C TYR A 110 12.32 -6.29 -4.80
N TYR A 111 12.86 -5.49 -5.73
CA TYR A 111 14.16 -4.84 -5.58
C TYR A 111 14.19 -3.91 -4.36
N GLY A 112 13.10 -3.15 -4.16
CA GLY A 112 12.91 -2.30 -2.99
C GLY A 112 12.97 -3.08 -1.67
N ILE A 113 12.34 -4.25 -1.59
CA ILE A 113 12.26 -5.08 -0.38
C ILE A 113 13.56 -5.83 -0.12
N GLU A 114 14.12 -6.47 -1.14
CA GLU A 114 15.24 -7.41 -0.98
C GLU A 114 16.62 -6.75 -1.13
N THR A 115 16.70 -5.58 -1.77
CA THR A 115 17.98 -4.88 -1.99
C THR A 115 18.04 -3.53 -1.29
N LEU A 116 17.11 -2.62 -1.60
CA LEU A 116 17.18 -1.25 -1.09
C LEU A 116 16.86 -1.15 0.40
N SER A 117 15.85 -1.88 0.87
CA SER A 117 15.47 -1.88 2.28
C SER A 117 16.61 -2.38 3.18
N PRO A 118 17.29 -3.52 2.90
CA PRO A 118 18.48 -3.90 3.65
C PRO A 118 19.59 -2.84 3.61
N LYS A 119 19.80 -2.18 2.48
CA LYS A 119 20.80 -1.11 2.32
C LYS A 119 20.49 0.12 3.21
N PHE A 120 19.24 0.55 3.29
CA PHE A 120 18.85 1.80 3.96
C PHE A 120 18.30 1.62 5.38
N PHE A 121 17.74 0.45 5.68
CA PHE A 121 17.09 0.11 6.95
C PHE A 121 17.83 -0.97 7.72
N GLY A 122 18.73 -1.73 7.08
CA GLY A 122 19.41 -2.89 7.68
C GLY A 122 18.53 -4.14 7.82
N LYS A 123 17.30 -4.11 7.27
CA LYS A 123 16.29 -5.17 7.33
C LYS A 123 15.27 -4.99 6.18
N LYS A 124 14.32 -5.91 6.06
CA LYS A 124 13.10 -5.71 5.26
C LYS A 124 12.29 -4.50 5.78
N PRO A 125 11.51 -3.82 4.94
CA PRO A 125 10.67 -2.71 5.39
C PRO A 125 9.60 -3.22 6.35
N ASP A 126 9.12 -2.35 7.23
CA ASP A 126 8.02 -2.68 8.15
C ASP A 126 6.68 -2.70 7.40
N PHE A 127 6.56 -1.91 6.33
CA PHE A 127 5.36 -1.77 5.52
C PHE A 127 5.68 -1.35 4.08
N VAL A 128 4.87 -1.78 3.11
CA VAL A 128 4.93 -1.30 1.72
C VAL A 128 3.69 -0.50 1.37
N VAL A 129 3.90 0.71 0.85
CA VAL A 129 2.86 1.56 0.28
C VAL A 129 3.02 1.53 -1.24
N SER A 130 2.00 1.05 -1.95
CA SER A 130 1.95 1.07 -3.42
C SER A 130 0.94 2.13 -3.88
N GLY A 131 1.35 3.03 -4.76
CA GLY A 131 0.60 4.20 -5.19
C GLY A 131 1.08 5.51 -4.53
N PRO A 132 0.28 6.60 -4.61
CA PRO A 132 -1.05 6.63 -5.22
C PRO A 132 -1.00 6.39 -6.73
N ASN A 133 -1.93 5.58 -7.25
CA ASN A 133 -2.16 5.44 -8.69
C ASN A 133 -2.99 6.62 -9.20
N ILE A 134 -2.66 7.13 -10.41
CA ILE A 134 -3.50 8.10 -11.10
C ILE A 134 -4.77 7.43 -11.63
N GLY A 135 -5.91 7.72 -11.00
CA GLY A 135 -7.20 7.12 -11.33
C GLY A 135 -7.54 5.90 -10.46
N ASN A 136 -8.79 5.46 -10.55
CA ASN A 136 -9.32 4.43 -9.65
C ASN A 136 -8.99 3.00 -10.12
N ASN A 137 -8.76 2.08 -9.18
CA ASN A 137 -8.65 0.64 -9.44
C ASN A 137 -9.81 -0.09 -8.76
N LEU A 138 -10.99 -0.08 -9.40
CA LEU A 138 -12.22 -0.67 -8.84
C LEU A 138 -12.57 -1.99 -9.52
N GLY A 139 -13.07 -2.94 -8.74
CA GLY A 139 -13.65 -4.17 -9.24
C GLY A 139 -12.67 -5.03 -10.05
N THR A 140 -13.04 -5.39 -11.27
CA THR A 140 -12.23 -6.32 -12.09
C THR A 140 -10.91 -5.71 -12.56
N VAL A 141 -10.76 -4.38 -12.55
CA VAL A 141 -9.52 -3.68 -12.95
C VAL A 141 -8.37 -3.97 -11.99
N VAL A 142 -8.67 -4.37 -10.75
CA VAL A 142 -7.69 -4.80 -9.73
C VAL A 142 -6.78 -5.92 -10.24
N LEU A 143 -7.27 -6.80 -11.13
CA LEU A 143 -6.46 -7.90 -11.69
C LEU A 143 -5.30 -7.37 -12.53
N GLU A 144 -5.56 -6.35 -13.35
CA GLU A 144 -4.61 -5.73 -14.27
C GLU A 144 -3.84 -4.56 -13.63
N SER A 145 -4.17 -4.15 -12.41
CA SER A 145 -3.48 -3.07 -11.70
C SER A 145 -2.05 -3.47 -11.31
N GLY A 146 -1.07 -2.70 -11.78
CA GLY A 146 0.34 -2.80 -11.39
C GLY A 146 0.55 -2.33 -9.96
N THR A 147 -0.13 -1.25 -9.55
CA THR A 147 -0.16 -0.77 -8.17
C THR A 147 -0.63 -1.87 -7.19
N VAL A 148 -1.71 -2.59 -7.49
CA VAL A 148 -2.15 -3.75 -6.69
C VAL A 148 -1.16 -4.91 -6.80
N GLY A 149 -0.58 -5.14 -7.99
CA GLY A 149 0.44 -6.16 -8.23
C GLY A 149 1.65 -6.02 -7.32
N ALA A 150 2.19 -4.81 -7.19
CA ALA A 150 3.31 -4.50 -6.31
C ALA A 150 2.98 -4.73 -4.83
N ALA A 151 1.79 -4.31 -4.37
CA ALA A 151 1.34 -4.60 -3.01
C ALA A 151 1.17 -6.10 -2.74
N CYS A 152 0.64 -6.85 -3.71
CA CYS A 152 0.52 -8.31 -3.63
C CYS A 152 1.89 -8.99 -3.54
N GLU A 153 2.88 -8.52 -4.29
CA GLU A 153 4.25 -9.07 -4.22
C GLU A 153 4.87 -8.86 -2.84
N ALA A 154 4.73 -7.65 -2.28
CA ALA A 154 5.17 -7.38 -0.92
C ALA A 154 4.55 -8.34 0.12
N ALA A 155 3.23 -8.59 0.00
CA ALA A 155 2.52 -9.51 0.87
C ALA A 155 3.03 -10.97 0.71
N LYS A 156 3.33 -11.41 -0.51
CA LYS A 156 3.93 -12.73 -0.77
C LYS A 156 5.33 -12.87 -0.16
N LEU A 157 6.09 -11.77 -0.11
CA LEU A 157 7.41 -11.71 0.55
C LEU A 157 7.33 -11.58 2.08
N GLY A 158 6.12 -11.63 2.64
CA GLY A 158 5.86 -11.58 4.08
C GLY A 158 5.88 -10.17 4.67
N VAL A 159 5.82 -9.13 3.84
CA VAL A 159 5.79 -7.73 4.27
C VAL A 159 4.34 -7.22 4.19
N PRO A 160 3.76 -6.66 5.27
CA PRO A 160 2.46 -6.02 5.21
C PRO A 160 2.45 -4.87 4.19
N SER A 161 1.37 -4.76 3.41
CA SER A 161 1.30 -3.82 2.30
C SER A 161 -0.11 -3.28 2.06
N THR A 162 -0.17 -2.19 1.31
CA THR A 162 -1.41 -1.60 0.82
C THR A 162 -1.23 -1.02 -0.58
N ALA A 163 -2.32 -0.90 -1.31
CA ALA A 163 -2.41 -0.24 -2.60
C ALA A 163 -3.41 0.91 -2.49
N PHE A 164 -3.00 2.11 -2.91
CA PHE A 164 -3.85 3.30 -2.93
C PHE A 164 -4.07 3.77 -4.37
N SER A 165 -5.32 4.08 -4.68
CA SER A 165 -5.74 4.63 -5.96
C SER A 165 -6.72 5.74 -5.69
N GLY A 166 -6.65 6.81 -6.48
CA GLY A 166 -7.56 7.94 -6.32
C GLY A 166 -7.72 8.71 -7.62
N ASP A 167 -8.90 9.29 -7.77
CA ASP A 167 -9.18 10.29 -8.80
C ASP A 167 -9.24 11.68 -8.13
N THR A 168 -9.47 12.72 -8.93
CA THR A 168 -9.65 14.10 -8.44
C THR A 168 -10.79 14.19 -7.43
N GLY A 169 -10.54 14.86 -6.30
CA GLY A 169 -11.47 14.91 -5.18
C GLY A 169 -11.16 16.03 -4.18
N PRO A 170 -11.97 16.14 -3.11
CA PRO A 170 -11.72 17.01 -1.97
C PRO A 170 -10.44 16.64 -1.21
N GLU A 171 -10.11 17.38 -0.15
CA GLU A 171 -8.90 17.13 0.63
C GLU A 171 -8.91 15.70 1.20
N PRO A 172 -7.76 14.98 1.23
CA PRO A 172 -7.70 13.61 1.77
C PRO A 172 -8.26 13.47 3.18
N SER A 173 -8.21 14.54 4.00
CA SER A 173 -8.77 14.57 5.34
C SER A 173 -10.31 14.55 5.40
N ASP A 174 -10.97 14.82 4.28
CA ASP A 174 -12.44 14.84 4.21
C ASP A 174 -13.02 13.44 4.03
N TYR A 175 -12.19 12.44 3.69
CA TYR A 175 -12.66 11.09 3.39
C TYR A 175 -12.84 10.23 4.65
N GLU A 176 -14.05 9.68 4.80
CA GLU A 176 -14.35 8.62 5.76
C GLU A 176 -14.12 7.24 5.11
N TRP A 177 -13.63 6.28 5.90
CA TRP A 177 -13.18 4.99 5.38
C TRP A 177 -14.30 3.98 5.49
N VAL A 178 -14.66 3.32 4.40
CA VAL A 178 -15.70 2.29 4.37
C VAL A 178 -15.05 0.95 4.08
N PHE A 179 -15.18 0.01 5.02
CA PHE A 179 -14.73 -1.35 4.81
C PHE A 179 -15.65 -2.04 3.80
N SER A 180 -15.08 -2.63 2.75
CA SER A 180 -15.81 -3.05 1.55
C SER A 180 -15.26 -4.33 0.96
N ARG A 181 -15.94 -4.84 -0.07
CA ARG A 181 -15.40 -5.86 -1.00
C ARG A 181 -15.02 -5.20 -2.32
N ASN A 182 -14.00 -5.75 -2.97
CA ASN A 182 -13.70 -5.40 -4.35
C ASN A 182 -14.86 -5.74 -5.28
N LEU A 183 -15.44 -6.95 -5.14
CA LEU A 183 -16.62 -7.37 -5.90
C LEU A 183 -17.80 -7.69 -4.98
N ALA A 184 -18.99 -7.21 -5.36
CA ALA A 184 -20.23 -7.53 -4.65
C ALA A 184 -20.45 -9.04 -4.58
N ASN A 185 -20.73 -9.56 -3.38
CA ASN A 185 -21.05 -10.97 -3.19
C ASN A 185 -21.99 -11.14 -1.99
N THR A 186 -23.29 -11.27 -2.26
CA THR A 186 -24.31 -11.49 -1.23
C THR A 186 -24.43 -12.95 -0.78
N GLY A 187 -23.68 -13.87 -1.40
CA GLY A 187 -23.70 -15.30 -1.11
C GLY A 187 -22.64 -15.76 -0.11
N GLN A 188 -21.80 -14.86 0.37
CA GLN A 188 -20.72 -15.14 1.31
C GLN A 188 -20.87 -14.23 2.54
N GLU A 189 -20.65 -14.79 3.72
CA GLU A 189 -20.57 -13.98 4.95
C GLU A 189 -19.23 -13.25 5.02
N ASP A 190 -19.31 -11.96 5.27
CA ASP A 190 -18.21 -11.05 5.54
C ASP A 190 -18.08 -10.74 7.04
N LEU A 191 -17.06 -9.98 7.39
CA LEU A 191 -16.89 -9.40 8.72
C LEU A 191 -18.17 -8.63 9.12
N TRP A 192 -18.72 -8.97 10.30
CA TRP A 192 -19.84 -8.24 10.88
C TRP A 192 -19.46 -6.79 11.20
N THR A 193 -19.99 -5.87 10.40
CA THR A 193 -19.87 -4.42 10.60
C THR A 193 -21.19 -3.76 10.24
N CYS A 194 -21.44 -2.56 10.76
CA CYS A 194 -22.61 -1.77 10.35
C CYS A 194 -23.97 -2.50 10.48
N GLY A 195 -24.07 -3.49 11.38
CA GLY A 195 -25.29 -4.30 11.57
C GLY A 195 -25.55 -5.37 10.51
N SER A 196 -24.55 -5.75 9.71
CA SER A 196 -24.65 -6.70 8.60
C SER A 196 -23.42 -7.61 8.49
N THR A 197 -23.59 -8.84 7.97
CA THR A 197 -22.49 -9.72 7.48
C THR A 197 -22.27 -9.58 5.98
N VAL A 198 -22.84 -8.56 5.34
CA VAL A 198 -22.67 -8.29 3.91
C VAL A 198 -22.08 -6.89 3.79
N LEU A 199 -20.84 -6.80 3.35
CA LEU A 199 -20.15 -5.54 3.11
C LEU A 199 -20.61 -4.92 1.77
N PRO A 200 -20.59 -3.58 1.64
CA PRO A 200 -20.79 -2.93 0.34
C PRO A 200 -19.63 -3.28 -0.61
N SER A 201 -19.88 -3.22 -1.92
CA SER A 201 -18.79 -3.27 -2.89
C SER A 201 -18.11 -1.90 -3.03
N GLU A 202 -16.87 -1.86 -3.54
CA GLU A 202 -16.17 -0.60 -3.85
C GLU A 202 -17.00 0.30 -4.77
N ASN A 203 -17.72 -0.29 -5.73
CA ASN A 203 -18.62 0.46 -6.60
C ASN A 203 -19.78 1.11 -5.84
N ASP A 204 -20.34 0.44 -4.82
CA ASP A 204 -21.40 1.01 -3.99
C ASP A 204 -20.86 2.18 -3.16
N VAL A 205 -19.65 2.05 -2.61
CA VAL A 205 -18.98 3.11 -1.84
C VAL A 205 -18.73 4.34 -2.72
N VAL A 206 -18.07 4.16 -3.86
CA VAL A 206 -17.71 5.26 -4.76
C VAL A 206 -18.93 5.91 -5.41
N ALA A 207 -20.01 5.15 -5.64
CA ALA A 207 -21.28 5.71 -6.13
C ALA A 207 -22.08 6.47 -5.06
N THR A 208 -21.76 6.28 -3.77
CA THR A 208 -22.47 6.95 -2.69
C THR A 208 -22.05 8.42 -2.59
N LYS A 209 -23.04 9.32 -2.58
CA LYS A 209 -22.79 10.76 -2.43
C LYS A 209 -22.13 11.06 -1.08
N GLY A 210 -20.93 11.63 -1.12
CA GLY A 210 -20.15 12.02 0.05
C GLY A 210 -18.65 11.87 -0.22
N CYS A 211 -17.84 12.04 0.82
CA CYS A 211 -16.40 11.80 0.77
C CYS A 211 -16.13 10.44 1.42
N TYR A 212 -16.26 9.37 0.64
CA TYR A 212 -16.00 8.01 1.12
C TYR A 212 -14.88 7.37 0.32
N THR A 213 -14.00 6.67 1.02
CA THR A 213 -12.99 5.80 0.41
C THR A 213 -13.29 4.35 0.75
N SER A 214 -13.21 3.48 -0.24
CA SER A 214 -13.37 2.05 -0.05
C SER A 214 -12.08 1.41 0.46
N VAL A 215 -12.20 0.38 1.30
CA VAL A 215 -11.08 -0.38 1.85
C VAL A 215 -11.42 -1.86 1.76
N SER A 216 -10.82 -2.55 0.79
CA SER A 216 -11.04 -3.97 0.54
C SER A 216 -9.80 -4.79 0.89
N VAL A 217 -10.01 -6.03 1.36
CA VAL A 217 -8.92 -6.95 1.72
C VAL A 217 -8.83 -8.06 0.68
N LEU A 218 -7.67 -8.16 0.04
CA LEU A 218 -7.44 -9.08 -1.08
C LEU A 218 -6.45 -10.18 -0.74
N ASN A 219 -6.65 -11.34 -1.36
CA ASN A 219 -5.67 -12.42 -1.35
C ASN A 219 -4.53 -12.07 -2.31
N ALA A 220 -3.31 -11.98 -1.81
CA ALA A 220 -2.14 -11.58 -2.61
C ALA A 220 -1.84 -12.51 -3.80
N THR A 221 -2.26 -13.77 -3.76
CA THR A 221 -2.02 -14.73 -4.84
C THR A 221 -3.09 -14.63 -5.93
N THR A 222 -4.36 -14.54 -5.54
CA THR A 222 -5.49 -14.57 -6.50
C THR A 222 -6.02 -13.19 -6.87
N LYS A 223 -5.64 -12.14 -6.13
CA LYS A 223 -6.21 -10.78 -6.19
C LYS A 223 -7.74 -10.73 -5.98
N ALA A 224 -8.32 -11.78 -5.41
CA ALA A 224 -9.73 -11.87 -5.07
C ALA A 224 -9.98 -11.43 -3.61
N ASP A 225 -11.22 -11.05 -3.31
CA ASP A 225 -11.66 -10.80 -1.93
C ASP A 225 -11.37 -12.01 -1.02
N VAL A 226 -10.92 -11.72 0.20
CA VAL A 226 -10.74 -12.75 1.24
C VAL A 226 -12.03 -13.02 2.01
N ASP A 227 -12.01 -14.07 2.85
CA ASP A 227 -13.12 -14.42 3.73
C ASP A 227 -13.23 -13.52 4.97
N ALA A 228 -14.34 -13.69 5.73
CA ALA A 228 -14.62 -12.93 6.94
C ALA A 228 -13.51 -13.05 8.01
N GLU A 229 -12.81 -14.19 8.09
CA GLU A 229 -11.75 -14.41 9.08
C GLU A 229 -10.54 -13.52 8.79
N LEU A 230 -10.07 -13.54 7.53
CA LEU A 230 -8.96 -12.68 7.11
C LEU A 230 -9.36 -11.20 7.09
N GLN A 231 -10.59 -10.87 6.70
CA GLN A 231 -11.14 -9.52 6.82
C GLN A 231 -11.06 -9.04 8.28
N ALA A 232 -11.51 -9.85 9.25
CA ALA A 232 -11.46 -9.52 10.68
C ALA A 232 -10.03 -9.28 11.16
N ALA A 233 -9.09 -10.15 10.77
CA ALA A 233 -7.69 -10.03 11.15
C ALA A 233 -7.03 -8.73 10.65
N VAL A 234 -7.39 -8.27 9.46
CA VAL A 234 -6.93 -6.99 8.92
C VAL A 234 -7.65 -5.82 9.59
N TYR A 235 -8.98 -5.87 9.70
CA TYR A 235 -9.77 -4.83 10.33
C TYR A 235 -9.27 -4.52 11.75
N LEU A 236 -8.96 -5.54 12.55
CA LEU A 236 -8.41 -5.39 13.91
C LEU A 236 -7.09 -4.62 13.95
N ARG A 237 -6.29 -4.65 12.88
CA ARG A 237 -5.04 -3.88 12.77
C ARG A 237 -5.29 -2.43 12.37
N LEU A 238 -6.46 -2.13 11.80
CA LEU A 238 -6.82 -0.83 11.24
C LEU A 238 -7.83 -0.06 12.11
N ILE A 239 -8.27 -0.58 13.27
CA ILE A 239 -9.33 0.01 14.12
C ILE A 239 -9.09 1.46 14.57
N GLY A 240 -7.86 1.97 14.45
CA GLY A 240 -7.52 3.37 14.74
C GLY A 240 -7.80 4.34 13.59
N LEU A 241 -8.18 3.84 12.41
CA LEU A 241 -8.57 4.62 11.25
C LEU A 241 -10.05 5.02 11.33
N PRO A 242 -10.47 6.12 10.68
CA PRO A 242 -11.82 6.65 10.76
C PRO A 242 -12.80 5.82 9.93
N PHE A 243 -13.02 4.56 10.32
CA PHE A 243 -14.00 3.70 9.70
C PHE A 243 -15.42 4.17 10.00
N THR A 244 -16.24 4.22 8.96
CA THR A 244 -17.64 4.63 8.98
C THR A 244 -18.51 3.59 8.28
N CYS A 245 -19.82 3.75 8.43
CA CYS A 245 -20.81 2.98 7.69
C CYS A 245 -21.44 3.87 6.63
N LEU A 246 -21.76 3.31 5.46
CA LEU A 246 -22.57 4.04 4.49
C LEU A 246 -23.94 4.40 5.09
N PRO A 247 -24.51 5.56 4.74
CA PRO A 247 -25.85 5.93 5.18
C PRO A 247 -26.86 4.89 4.71
N SER A 248 -27.82 4.55 5.59
CA SER A 248 -28.96 3.72 5.23
C SER A 248 -29.73 4.38 4.09
N SER A 249 -30.03 3.62 3.03
CA SER A 249 -30.92 4.07 1.96
C SER A 249 -32.38 4.20 2.40
#